data_AF-A0A946V6F9-F1
#
_entry.id   AF-A0A946V6F9-F1
#
_cell.length_a   1.000
_cell.length_b   1.000
_cell.length_c   1.000
_cell.angle_alpha   90.00
_cell.angle_beta   90.00
_cell.angle_gamma   90.00
#
_symmetry.space_group_name_H-M   'P 1'
#
loop_
_entity.id
_entity.type
_entity.pdbx_description
1 polymer ?
#
loop_
_entity_poly.entity_id
_entity_poly.type
_entity_poly.pdbx_seq_one_letter_code
_entity_poly.pdbx_strand_id
1 'polypeptide(L)' 'QEMFTRLTTFAEHLAKLGRSLDSSVSAYNKAVSSYDSRVLPGARKFTELGISTKKEPPKLEQVEHMARQVESREDKDTTH' A
#
# COMPACT_ATOMS: atom_id res chain seq x y z
N GLN A 1 -35.99 -3.44 -3.03
CA GLN A 1 -35.33 -3.27 -1.71
C GLN A 1 -34.13 -4.20 -1.55
N GLU A 2 -34.27 -5.51 -1.76
CA GLU A 2 -33.16 -6.49 -1.59
C GLU A 2 -31.88 -6.17 -2.41
N MET A 3 -32.01 -5.80 -3.69
CA MET A 3 -30.86 -5.43 -4.53
C MET A 3 -30.10 -4.22 -3.97
N PHE A 4 -30.84 -3.22 -3.47
CA PHE A 4 -30.25 -2.02 -2.87
C PHE A 4 -29.47 -2.38 -1.61
N THR A 5 -30.01 -3.24 -0.74
CA THR A 5 -29.30 -3.76 0.44
C THR A 5 -28.01 -4.47 0.06
N ARG A 6 -28.05 -5.36 -0.94
CA ARG A 6 -26.86 -6.08 -1.43
C ARG A 6 -25.79 -5.12 -1.96
N LEU A 7 -26.22 -4.09 -2.70
CA LEU A 7 -25.31 -3.06 -3.21
C LEU A 7 -24.65 -2.27 -2.08
N THR A 8 -25.42 -1.85 -1.07
CA THR A 8 -24.89 -1.14 0.10
C THR A 8 -23.86 -1.98 0.85
N THR A 9 -24.18 -3.23 1.18
CA THR A 9 -23.24 -4.13 1.86
C THR A 9 -21.97 -4.36 1.04
N PHE A 10 -22.10 -4.51 -0.29
CA PHE A 10 -20.94 -4.65 -1.16
C PHE A 10 -20.07 -3.39 -1.17
N ALA A 11 -20.67 -2.20 -1.23
CA ALA A 11 -19.96 -0.92 -1.15
C ALA A 11 -19.21 -0.77 0.18
N GLU A 12 -19.81 -1.17 1.30
CA GLU A 12 -19.14 -1.18 2.61
C GLU A 12 -17.92 -2.11 2.64
N HIS A 13 -18.03 -3.29 2.05
CA HIS A 13 -16.90 -4.23 1.91
C HIS A 13 -15.78 -3.65 1.04
N LEU A 14 -16.10 -3.01 -0.08
CA LEU A 14 -15.13 -2.34 -0.92
C LEU A 14 -14.44 -1.18 -0.19
N ALA A 15 -15.19 -0.38 0.57
CA ALA A 15 -14.62 0.69 1.37
C ALA A 15 -13.63 0.16 2.43
N LYS A 16 -13.96 -0.98 3.07
CA LYS A 16 -13.04 -1.65 4.00
C LYS A 16 -11.80 -2.16 3.30
N LEU A 17 -11.94 -2.77 2.12
CA LEU A 17 -10.82 -3.26 1.33
C LEU A 17 -9.88 -2.11 0.91
N GLY A 18 -10.42 -0.97 0.48
CA GLY A 18 -9.63 0.20 0.14
C GLY A 18 -8.72 0.65 1.29
N ARG A 19 -9.26 0.73 2.52
CA ARG A 19 -8.46 1.05 3.72
C ARG A 19 -7.37 0.03 4.01
N SER A 20 -7.66 -1.27 3.81
CA SER A 20 -6.67 -2.33 4.00
C SER A 20 -5.53 -2.22 2.98
N LEU A 21 -5.85 -1.93 1.71
CA LEU A 21 -4.85 -1.71 0.67
C LEU A 21 -3.95 -0.51 0.99
N ASP A 22 -4.53 0.60 1.45
CA ASP A 22 -3.75 1.77 1.89
C ASP A 22 -2.78 1.42 3.02
N SER A 23 -3.25 0.65 4.00
CA SER A 23 -2.40 0.19 5.11
C SER A 23 -1.27 -0.71 4.61
N SER A 24 -1.55 -1.64 3.70
CA SER A 24 -0.55 -2.51 3.08
C SER A 24 0.50 -1.73 2.29
N VAL A 25 0.08 -0.74 1.49
CA VAL A 25 0.99 0.15 0.75
C VAL A 25 1.86 0.96 1.71
N SER A 26 1.28 1.50 2.79
CA SER A 26 2.05 2.22 3.81
C SER A 26 3.10 1.32 4.49
N ALA A 27 2.73 0.09 4.85
CA ALA A 27 3.65 -0.88 5.44
C ALA A 27 4.78 -1.28 4.48
N TYR A 28 4.44 -1.51 3.21
CA TYR A 28 5.42 -1.78 2.16
C TYR A 28 6.42 -0.63 2.00
N ASN A 29 5.94 0.61 1.88
CA ASN A 29 6.81 1.78 1.74
C ASN A 29 7.74 1.97 2.95
N LYS A 30 7.26 1.69 4.17
CA LYS A 30 8.11 1.68 5.38
C LYS A 30 9.19 0.59 5.30
N ALA A 31 8.85 -0.59 4.78
CA ALA A 31 9.80 -1.68 4.60
C ALA A 31 10.87 -1.33 3.54
N VAL A 32 10.48 -0.71 2.42
CA VAL A 32 11.41 -0.19 1.41
C VAL A 32 12.38 0.83 2.03
N SER A 33 11.86 1.82 2.77
CA SER A 33 12.72 2.79 3.46
C SER A 33 13.68 2.15 4.46
N SER A 34 13.24 1.11 5.19
CA SER A 34 14.10 0.32 6.08
C SER A 34 15.18 -0.43 5.31
N TYR A 35 14.81 -1.02 4.18
CA TYR A 35 15.70 -1.77 3.33
C TYR A 35 16.85 -0.89 2.83
N ASP A 36 16.52 0.30 2.33
CA ASP A 36 17.52 1.25 1.82
C ASP A 36 18.39 1.82 2.93
N SER A 37 17.81 2.17 4.08
CA SER A 37 18.54 2.84 5.17
C SER A 37 19.34 1.89 6.06
N ARG A 38 18.97 0.60 6.14
CA ARG A 38 19.59 -0.35 7.08
C ARG A 38 20.16 -1.58 6.40
N VAL A 39 19.42 -2.19 5.48
CA VAL A 39 19.81 -3.47 4.88
C VAL A 39 20.91 -3.27 3.84
N LEU A 40 20.74 -2.34 2.90
CA LEU A 40 21.75 -2.08 1.86
C LEU A 40 23.11 -1.64 2.44
N PRO A 41 23.20 -0.74 3.44
CA PRO A 41 24.47 -0.43 4.09
C PRO A 41 25.08 -1.63 4.82
N GLY A 42 24.25 -2.48 5.46
CA GLY A 42 24.70 -3.72 6.10
C GLY A 42 25.33 -4.69 5.09
N ALA A 43 24.69 -4.87 3.93
CA ALA A 43 25.21 -5.71 2.85
C ALA A 43 26.56 -5.18 2.31
N ARG A 44 26.73 -3.86 2.19
CA ARG A 44 28.02 -3.25 1.82
C ARG A 44 29.11 -3.54 2.84
N LYS A 45 28.81 -3.41 4.14
CA LYS A 45 29.77 -3.76 5.20
C LYS A 45 30.21 -5.23 5.17
N PHE A 46 29.31 -6.16 4.86
CA PHE A 46 29.71 -7.57 4.68
C PHE A 46 30.67 -7.75 3.50
N THR A 47 30.43 -7.02 2.41
CA THR A 47 31.33 -7.02 1.24
C THR A 47 32.71 -6.46 1.60
N GLU A 48 32.76 -5.37 2.38
CA GLU A 48 34.02 -4.79 2.90
C GLU A 48 34.80 -5.77 3.79
N LEU A 49 34.09 -6.65 4.51
CA LEU A 49 34.69 -7.72 5.31
C LEU A 49 35.08 -8.98 4.50
N GLY A 50 35.00 -8.90 3.17
CA GLY A 50 35.33 -10.00 2.26
C GLY A 50 34.24 -11.05 2.10
N ILE A 51 33.08 -10.86 2.76
CA ILE A 51 31.92 -11.74 2.63
C ILE A 51 31.05 -11.18 1.49
N SER A 52 31.34 -11.60 0.27
CA SER A 52 30.57 -11.20 -0.91
C SER A 52 29.83 -12.39 -1.52
N THR A 53 28.65 -12.12 -2.09
CA THR A 53 27.92 -13.07 -2.93
C THR A 53 27.85 -12.53 -4.34
N LYS A 54 27.66 -13.39 -5.35
CA LYS A 54 27.58 -12.98 -6.77
C LYS A 54 26.35 -12.12 -7.10
N LYS A 55 25.38 -11.98 -6.21
CA LYS A 55 24.15 -11.20 -6.43
C LYS A 55 24.02 -10.11 -5.38
N GLU A 56 23.91 -8.88 -5.83
CA GLU A 56 23.58 -7.76 -4.96
C GLU A 56 22.07 -7.72 -4.70
N PRO A 57 21.66 -7.30 -3.49
CA PRO A 57 20.26 -7.05 -3.21
C PRO A 57 19.73 -5.91 -4.12
N PRO A 58 18.60 -6.09 -4.82
CA PRO A 58 18.11 -5.11 -5.78
C PRO A 58 17.55 -3.88 -5.05
N LYS A 59 17.60 -2.71 -5.70
CA LYS A 59 16.84 -1.55 -5.21
C LYS A 59 15.34 -1.83 -5.31
N LEU A 60 14.60 -1.41 -4.30
CA LEU A 60 13.15 -1.50 -4.28
C LEU A 60 12.57 -0.10 -4.52
N GLU A 61 11.50 0.00 -5.29
CA GLU A 61 10.81 1.26 -5.53
C GLU A 61 9.61 1.40 -4.59
N GLN A 62 9.30 2.64 -4.20
CA GLN A 62 8.09 2.93 -3.43
C GLN A 62 6.86 2.88 -4.33
N VAL A 63 5.73 2.54 -3.75
CA VAL A 63 4.43 2.64 -4.42
C VAL A 63 3.86 4.03 -4.15
N GLU A 64 3.70 4.85 -5.20
CA GLU A 64 3.20 6.23 -5.12
C GLU A 64 1.67 6.36 -5.15
N HIS A 65 0.95 5.26 -5.40
CA HIS A 65 -0.51 5.28 -5.52
C HIS A 65 -1.20 4.67 -4.30
N MET A 66 -2.07 5.46 -3.68
CA MET A 66 -3.04 4.99 -2.69
C MET A 66 -4.28 4.43 -3.37
N ALA A 67 -5.03 3.56 -2.68
CA ALA A 67 -6.33 3.11 -3.17
C ALA A 67 -7.23 4.33 -3.39
N ARG A 68 -7.94 4.38 -4.53
CA ARG A 68 -8.87 5.47 -4.82
C ARG A 68 -9.90 5.55 -3.69
N GLN A 69 -9.96 6.69 -3.00
CA GLN A 69 -11.01 6.93 -2.02
C GLN A 69 -12.37 6.89 -2.73
N VAL A 70 -13.26 6.04 -2.25
CA VAL A 70 -14.64 6.00 -2.71
C VAL A 70 -15.35 7.17 -2.04
N GLU A 71 -15.35 8.33 -2.70
CA GLU A 71 -16.24 9.43 -2.29
C GLU A 71 -17.68 8.95 -2.51
N SER A 72 -18.42 8.76 -1.42
CA SER A 72 -19.88 8.72 -1.48
C SER A 72 -20.32 10.12 -1.90
N ARG A 73 -20.63 10.29 -3.18
CA ARG A 73 -21.44 11.43 -3.62
C ARG A 73 -22.78 11.30 -2.90
N GLU A 74 -22.95 12.03 -1.81
CA GLU A 74 -24.29 12.35 -1.33
C GLU A 74 -24.88 13.24 -2.41
N ASP A 75 -25.68 12.66 -3.31
CA ASP A 75 -26.58 13.43 -4.15
C ASP A 75 -27.52 14.16 -3.18
N LYS A 76 -27.20 15.43 -2.90
CA LYS A 76 -28.14 16.37 -2.29
C LYS A 76 -29.26 16.53 -3.28
N ASP A 77 -30.26 15.67 -3.16
CA ASP A 77 -31.51 15.75 -3.89
C ASP A 77 -32.15 17.10 -3.53
N THR A 78 -31.97 18.05 -4.44
CA THR A 78 -32.74 19.28 -4.55
C THR A 78 -34.21 18.91 -4.73
N THR A 79 -34.94 18.74 -3.63
CA THR A 79 -36.40 18.83 -3.65
C THR A 79 -36.80 20.28 -3.45
N HIS A 80 -37.55 20.77 -4.44
CA HIS A 80 -38.16 22.09 -4.55
C HIS A 80 -39.22 22.33 -3.47
#